data_AF-A0A1G2JP77-F1
#
_entry.id   AF-A0A1G2JP77-F1
#
_cell.length_a   1.000
_cell.length_b   1.000
_cell.length_c   1.000
_cell.angle_alpha   90.00
_cell.angle_beta   90.00
_cell.angle_gamma   90.00
#
_symmetry.space_group_name_H-M   'P 1'
#
loop_
_entity.id
_entity.type
_entity.pdbx_description
1 polymer ?
#
loop_
_entity_poly.entity_id
_entity_poly.type
_entity_poly.pdbx_seq_one_letter_code
_entity_poly.pdbx_strand_id
1 'polypeptide(L)'
;MNKIIFKIAFPIILVGLFIIIIFIALNYGAMSKEVYFVFIALSIYVFLFGFATGQNFATPVKKLLKRATELSQGDLKTRVYLETKDEFGELSKIFNKIAQDLEESKQAGSRAEESIDIKVKAKTQALDETISALEQKVRNRTLELDKVIKEIERQRDEVKNKDEEIAKLKVQIEDAKKIVIPDITEKPKKVSVKKNKVEIKETEEPKVEPEPIVDIKPSI
;
A
#
# COMPACT_ATOMS: atom_id res chain seq x y z
N MET A 1 3.69 -25.84 -37.75
CA MET A 1 4.11 -26.37 -39.08
C MET A 1 5.35 -25.58 -39.46
N ASN A 2 6.50 -26.24 -39.54
CA ASN A 2 7.80 -25.55 -39.38
C ASN A 2 8.30 -25.02 -40.73
N LYS A 3 7.84 -23.81 -41.10
CA LYS A 3 8.02 -23.21 -42.42
C LYS A 3 9.48 -22.90 -42.70
N ILE A 4 10.23 -22.49 -41.68
CA ILE A 4 11.67 -22.24 -41.80
C ILE A 4 12.41 -23.56 -42.05
N ILE A 5 12.15 -24.60 -41.24
CA ILE A 5 12.85 -25.89 -41.37
C ILE A 5 12.62 -26.49 -42.77
N PHE A 6 11.40 -26.44 -43.31
CA PHE A 6 11.13 -26.93 -44.66
C PHE A 6 11.92 -26.19 -45.75
N LYS A 7 12.03 -24.85 -45.64
CA LYS A 7 12.82 -24.01 -46.58
C LYS A 7 14.32 -24.34 -46.57
N ILE A 8 14.89 -24.75 -45.44
CA ILE A 8 16.31 -25.16 -45.35
C ILE A 8 16.49 -26.61 -45.82
N ALA A 9 15.65 -27.52 -45.30
CA ALA A 9 15.87 -28.96 -45.47
C ALA A 9 15.66 -29.41 -46.92
N PHE A 10 14.65 -28.88 -47.61
CA PHE A 10 14.34 -29.25 -48.99
C PHE A 10 15.53 -29.10 -49.95
N PRO A 11 16.19 -27.93 -50.08
CA PRO A 11 17.35 -27.77 -50.95
C PRO A 11 18.57 -28.58 -50.50
N ILE A 12 18.79 -28.79 -49.19
CA ILE A 12 19.89 -29.67 -48.71
C ILE A 12 19.68 -31.12 -49.16
N ILE A 13 18.46 -31.64 -48.99
CA ILE A 13 18.09 -33.00 -49.42
C ILE A 13 18.25 -33.14 -50.95
N LEU A 14 17.83 -32.11 -51.70
CA LEU A 14 17.91 -32.10 -53.16
C LEU A 14 19.37 -32.09 -53.68
N VAL A 15 20.27 -31.34 -53.03
CA VAL A 15 21.72 -31.38 -53.30
C VAL A 15 22.29 -32.77 -52.97
N GLY A 16 21.91 -33.37 -51.85
CA GLY A 16 22.34 -34.73 -51.48
C GLY A 16 21.95 -35.79 -52.51
N LEU A 17 20.70 -35.74 -53.00
CA LEU A 17 20.20 -36.63 -54.05
C LEU A 17 20.97 -36.42 -55.37
N PHE A 18 21.29 -35.17 -55.70
CA PHE A 18 22.06 -34.84 -56.91
C PHE A 18 23.50 -35.36 -56.86
N ILE A 19 24.16 -35.29 -55.69
CA ILE A 19 25.50 -35.88 -55.47
C ILE A 19 25.49 -37.40 -55.70
N ILE A 20 24.43 -38.10 -55.27
CA ILE A 20 24.28 -39.55 -55.49
C ILE A 20 24.16 -39.86 -56.99
N ILE A 21 23.39 -39.08 -57.75
CA ILE A 21 23.27 -39.25 -59.21
C ILE A 21 24.62 -39.04 -59.90
N ILE A 22 25.37 -38.00 -59.52
CA ILE A 22 26.73 -37.75 -60.05
C ILE A 22 27.66 -38.93 -59.73
N PHE A 23 27.65 -39.42 -58.49
CA PHE A 23 28.50 -40.54 -58.08
C PHE A 23 28.24 -41.81 -58.90
N ILE A 24 26.97 -42.12 -59.16
CA ILE A 24 26.58 -43.23 -60.04
C ILE A 24 27.12 -43.01 -61.46
N ALA A 25 26.91 -41.82 -62.06
CA ALA A 25 27.37 -41.51 -63.41
C ALA A 25 28.90 -41.63 -63.56
N LEU A 26 29.67 -41.17 -62.57
CA LEU A 26 31.13 -41.29 -62.54
C LEU A 26 31.57 -42.76 -62.47
N ASN A 27 30.90 -43.60 -61.67
CA ASN A 27 31.22 -45.02 -61.53
C ASN A 27 30.98 -45.83 -62.82
N TYR A 28 30.05 -45.41 -63.68
CA TYR A 28 29.84 -46.01 -65.00
C TYR A 28 30.87 -45.58 -66.06
N GLY A 29 31.91 -44.83 -65.70
CA GLY A 29 32.95 -44.38 -66.62
C GLY A 29 32.48 -43.31 -67.62
N ALA A 30 31.29 -42.72 -67.42
CA ALA A 30 30.73 -41.68 -68.25
C ALA A 30 31.37 -40.31 -67.98
N MET A 31 32.70 -40.22 -68.13
CA MET A 31 33.51 -39.01 -67.96
C MET A 31 33.36 -38.06 -69.15
N SER A 32 32.14 -37.64 -69.43
CA SER A 32 31.81 -36.73 -70.53
C SER A 32 31.94 -35.26 -70.07
N LYS A 33 32.13 -34.31 -71.00
CA LYS A 33 32.36 -32.89 -70.67
C LYS A 33 31.16 -32.27 -69.94
N GLU A 34 29.99 -32.80 -70.19
CA GLU A 34 28.71 -32.43 -69.61
C GLU A 34 28.70 -32.68 -68.09
N VAL A 35 29.34 -33.75 -67.60
CA VAL A 35 29.45 -34.05 -66.16
C VAL A 35 30.28 -32.99 -65.44
N TYR A 36 31.40 -32.54 -66.04
CA TYR A 36 32.21 -31.45 -65.48
C TYR A 36 31.45 -30.11 -65.45
N PHE A 37 30.69 -29.80 -66.50
CA PHE A 37 29.84 -28.60 -66.52
C PHE A 37 28.78 -28.63 -65.41
N VAL A 38 28.12 -29.77 -65.24
CA VAL A 38 27.14 -29.99 -64.16
C VAL A 38 27.76 -29.84 -62.77
N PHE A 39 28.97 -30.35 -62.55
CA PHE A 39 29.68 -30.23 -61.28
C PHE A 39 30.03 -28.77 -60.93
N ILE A 40 30.48 -27.99 -61.93
CA ILE A 40 30.78 -26.55 -61.76
C ILE A 40 29.48 -25.79 -61.47
N ALA A 41 28.41 -26.04 -62.23
CA ALA A 41 27.11 -25.41 -62.01
C ALA A 41 26.54 -25.71 -60.61
N LEU A 42 26.66 -26.96 -60.14
CA LEU A 42 26.26 -27.35 -58.78
C LEU A 42 27.09 -26.63 -57.70
N SER A 43 28.41 -26.55 -57.89
CA SER A 43 29.31 -25.88 -56.94
C SER A 43 28.96 -24.39 -56.79
N ILE A 44 28.68 -23.71 -57.91
CA ILE A 44 28.20 -22.32 -57.92
C ILE A 44 26.83 -22.21 -57.24
N TYR A 45 25.90 -23.12 -57.54
CA TYR A 45 24.57 -23.14 -56.91
C TYR A 45 24.66 -23.29 -55.39
N VAL A 46 25.44 -24.26 -54.88
CA VAL A 46 25.62 -24.49 -53.44
C VAL A 46 26.24 -23.27 -52.75
N PHE A 47 27.24 -22.63 -53.37
CA PHE A 47 27.85 -21.41 -52.85
C PHE A 47 26.85 -20.25 -52.74
N LEU A 48 26.15 -19.94 -53.84
CA LEU A 48 25.16 -18.86 -53.88
C LEU A 48 23.97 -19.12 -52.95
N PHE A 49 23.48 -20.36 -52.90
CA PHE A 49 22.37 -20.77 -52.04
C PHE A 49 22.77 -20.70 -50.55
N GLY A 50 23.98 -21.15 -50.19
CA GLY A 50 24.51 -21.07 -48.84
C GLY A 50 24.65 -19.62 -48.37
N PHE A 51 25.19 -18.74 -49.22
CA PHE A 51 25.31 -17.31 -48.93
C PHE A 51 23.94 -16.63 -48.74
N ALA A 52 23.01 -16.84 -49.67
CA ALA A 52 21.66 -16.29 -49.59
C ALA A 52 20.89 -16.80 -48.35
N THR A 53 21.03 -18.08 -48.01
CA THR A 53 20.44 -18.66 -46.80
C THR A 53 21.06 -18.05 -45.55
N GLY A 54 22.39 -17.98 -45.45
CA GLY A 54 23.08 -17.35 -44.31
C GLY A 54 22.59 -15.92 -44.05
N GLN A 55 22.43 -15.12 -45.11
CA GLN A 55 21.91 -13.76 -44.99
C GLN A 55 20.45 -13.70 -44.52
N ASN A 56 19.58 -14.58 -45.03
CA ASN A 56 18.17 -14.68 -44.66
C ASN A 56 17.95 -15.10 -43.19
N PHE A 57 18.90 -15.81 -42.57
CA PHE A 57 18.84 -16.16 -41.15
C PHE A 57 19.53 -15.13 -40.25
N ALA A 58 20.73 -14.69 -40.62
CA ALA A 58 21.50 -13.76 -39.79
C ALA A 58 20.83 -12.39 -39.66
N THR A 59 20.13 -11.93 -40.69
CA THR A 59 19.47 -10.61 -40.69
C THR A 59 18.33 -10.50 -39.66
N PRO A 60 17.29 -11.36 -39.65
CA PRO A 60 16.22 -11.29 -38.64
C PRO A 60 16.75 -11.53 -37.23
N VAL A 61 17.70 -12.47 -37.04
CA VAL A 61 18.32 -12.73 -35.72
C VAL A 61 19.07 -11.51 -35.20
N LYS A 62 19.92 -10.86 -36.02
CA LYS A 62 20.62 -9.62 -35.62
C LYS A 62 19.65 -8.47 -35.32
N LYS A 63 18.57 -8.34 -36.09
CA LYS A 63 17.54 -7.31 -35.86
C LYS A 63 16.82 -7.54 -34.53
N LEU A 64 16.42 -8.79 -34.24
CA LEU A 64 15.81 -9.18 -32.97
C LEU A 64 16.76 -8.96 -31.80
N LEU A 65 18.01 -9.39 -31.90
CA LEU A 65 19.03 -9.24 -30.86
C LEU A 65 19.25 -7.75 -30.52
N LYS A 66 19.43 -6.89 -31.53
CA LYS A 66 19.59 -5.45 -31.32
C LYS A 66 18.42 -4.84 -30.55
N ARG A 67 17.19 -5.17 -30.94
CA ARG A 67 15.98 -4.69 -30.25
C ARG A 67 15.85 -5.26 -28.83
N ALA A 68 16.24 -6.51 -28.61
CA ALA A 68 16.28 -7.10 -27.27
C ALA A 68 17.31 -6.40 -26.37
N THR A 69 18.46 -6.00 -26.90
CA THR A 69 19.44 -5.18 -26.17
C THR A 69 18.86 -3.80 -25.82
N GLU A 70 18.24 -3.10 -26.76
CA GLU A 70 17.58 -1.79 -26.51
C GLU A 70 16.49 -1.91 -25.42
N LEU A 71 15.64 -2.94 -25.48
CA LEU A 71 14.64 -3.23 -24.46
C LEU A 71 15.27 -3.52 -23.08
N SER A 72 16.35 -4.30 -23.04
CA SER A 72 17.08 -4.62 -21.80
C SER A 72 17.76 -3.42 -21.14
N GLN A 73 18.07 -2.38 -21.93
CA GLN A 73 18.63 -1.10 -21.47
C GLN A 73 17.54 -0.14 -20.96
N GLY A 74 16.26 -0.53 -21.01
CA GLY A 74 15.14 0.22 -20.48
C GLY A 74 14.30 0.99 -21.52
N ASP A 75 14.59 0.86 -22.83
CA ASP A 75 13.73 1.40 -23.87
C ASP A 75 12.53 0.47 -24.11
N LEU A 76 11.50 0.64 -23.29
CA LEU A 76 10.25 -0.12 -23.34
C LEU A 76 9.41 0.18 -24.58
N LYS A 77 9.71 1.24 -25.34
CA LYS A 77 9.03 1.59 -26.60
C LYS A 77 9.61 0.83 -27.79
N THR A 78 10.69 0.08 -27.58
CA THR A 78 11.30 -0.76 -28.60
C THR A 78 10.29 -1.77 -29.18
N ARG A 79 10.25 -1.86 -30.52
CA ARG A 79 9.45 -2.86 -31.25
C ARG A 79 10.26 -3.47 -32.40
N VAL A 80 9.93 -4.72 -32.72
CA VAL A 80 10.51 -5.53 -33.81
C VAL A 80 9.46 -5.73 -34.89
N TYR A 81 9.81 -5.34 -36.12
CA TYR A 81 9.00 -5.59 -37.30
C TYR A 81 9.77 -6.50 -38.25
N LEU A 82 9.25 -7.70 -38.50
CA LEU A 82 9.77 -8.66 -39.47
C LEU A 82 8.67 -9.00 -40.47
N GLU A 83 8.95 -8.80 -41.76
CA GLU A 83 8.00 -9.02 -42.86
C GLU A 83 7.96 -10.50 -43.29
N THR A 84 8.18 -11.42 -42.36
CA THR A 84 8.23 -12.86 -42.62
C THR A 84 6.95 -13.55 -42.11
N LYS A 85 6.41 -14.49 -42.90
CA LYS A 85 5.18 -15.25 -42.57
C LYS A 85 5.50 -16.57 -41.85
N ASP A 86 6.58 -16.58 -41.09
CA ASP A 86 7.23 -17.75 -40.50
C ASP A 86 7.61 -17.52 -39.03
N GLU A 87 8.34 -18.45 -38.43
CA GLU A 87 8.57 -18.51 -36.99
C GLU A 87 9.34 -17.28 -36.46
N PHE A 88 10.14 -16.59 -37.30
CA PHE A 88 10.73 -15.28 -36.93
C PHE A 88 9.68 -14.17 -36.84
N GLY A 89 8.70 -14.16 -37.75
CA GLY A 89 7.58 -13.22 -37.73
C GLY A 89 6.69 -13.44 -36.50
N GLU A 90 6.47 -14.69 -36.11
CA GLU A 90 5.78 -15.05 -34.86
C GLU A 90 6.56 -14.60 -33.62
N LEU A 91 7.88 -14.87 -33.58
CA LEU A 91 8.76 -14.42 -32.51
C LEU A 91 8.79 -12.89 -32.37
N SER A 92 8.70 -12.13 -33.47
CA SER A 92 8.60 -10.66 -33.41
C SER A 92 7.31 -10.17 -32.74
N LYS A 93 6.18 -10.88 -32.93
CA LYS A 93 4.92 -10.56 -32.26
C LYS A 93 5.00 -10.84 -30.76
N ILE A 94 5.58 -11.98 -30.37
CA ILE A 94 5.80 -12.35 -28.97
C ILE A 94 6.72 -11.32 -28.29
N PHE A 95 7.81 -10.93 -28.93
CA PHE A 95 8.70 -9.87 -28.45
C PHE A 95 7.96 -8.55 -28.23
N ASN A 96 7.15 -8.11 -29.21
CA ASN A 96 6.40 -6.86 -29.09
C ASN A 96 5.38 -6.89 -27.95
N LYS A 97 4.77 -8.05 -27.69
CA LYS A 97 3.88 -8.24 -26.53
C LYS A 97 4.66 -8.08 -25.22
N ILE A 98 5.81 -8.74 -25.07
CA ILE A 98 6.65 -8.61 -23.87
C ILE A 98 7.07 -7.14 -23.64
N ALA A 99 7.42 -6.41 -24.70
CA ALA A 99 7.76 -4.99 -24.60
C ALA A 99 6.56 -4.13 -24.16
N GLN A 100 5.35 -4.43 -24.66
CA GLN A 100 4.11 -3.77 -24.25
C GLN A 100 3.74 -4.07 -22.79
N ASP A 101 3.74 -5.35 -22.38
CA ASP A 101 3.39 -5.78 -21.02
C ASP A 101 4.33 -5.09 -19.99
N LEU A 102 5.61 -4.91 -20.34
CA LEU A 102 6.60 -4.21 -19.51
C LEU A 102 6.39 -2.68 -19.49
N GLU A 103 6.01 -2.06 -20.60
CA GLU A 103 5.64 -0.64 -20.69
C GLU A 103 4.40 -0.31 -19.84
N GLU A 104 3.36 -1.15 -19.92
CA GLU A 104 2.14 -1.04 -19.12
C GLU A 104 2.43 -1.21 -17.61
N SER A 105 3.23 -2.22 -17.24
CA SER A 105 3.65 -2.45 -15.86
C SER A 105 4.40 -1.24 -15.26
N LYS A 106 5.34 -0.64 -16.01
CA LYS A 106 6.05 0.57 -15.58
C LYS A 106 5.10 1.77 -15.41
N GLN A 107 4.13 1.93 -16.31
CA GLN A 107 3.14 3.00 -16.20
C GLN A 107 2.20 2.79 -15.00
N ALA A 108 1.80 1.55 -14.71
CA ALA A 108 1.00 1.23 -13.53
C ALA A 108 1.74 1.53 -12.22
N GLY A 109 3.04 1.18 -12.13
CA GLY A 109 3.90 1.51 -11.00
C GLY A 109 3.99 3.02 -10.74
N SER A 110 4.29 3.81 -11.77
CA SER A 110 4.39 5.27 -11.66
C SER A 110 3.07 5.95 -11.22
N ARG A 111 1.91 5.46 -11.69
CA ARG A 111 0.59 5.93 -11.21
C ARG A 111 0.33 5.54 -9.75
N ALA A 112 0.80 4.36 -9.31
CA ALA A 112 0.66 3.94 -7.93
C ALA A 112 1.49 4.83 -7.00
N GLU A 113 2.74 5.14 -7.36
CA GLU A 113 3.62 6.08 -6.64
C GLU A 113 2.95 7.46 -6.49
N GLU A 114 2.47 8.06 -7.58
CA GLU A 114 1.74 9.35 -7.55
C GLU A 114 0.52 9.31 -6.61
N SER A 115 -0.26 8.22 -6.65
CA SER A 115 -1.43 8.05 -5.77
C SER A 115 -1.07 7.89 -4.28
N ILE A 116 0.12 7.34 -3.99
CA ILE A 116 0.65 7.20 -2.63
C ILE A 116 1.07 8.57 -2.11
N ASP A 117 1.81 9.36 -2.90
CA ASP A 117 2.24 10.71 -2.52
C ASP A 117 1.06 11.63 -2.21
N ILE A 118 0.00 11.61 -3.05
CA ILE A 118 -1.24 12.36 -2.80
C ILE A 118 -1.89 11.92 -1.48
N LYS A 119 -1.97 10.61 -1.23
CA LYS A 119 -2.58 10.04 -0.02
C LYS A 119 -1.77 10.35 1.25
N VAL A 120 -0.44 10.29 1.17
CA VAL A 120 0.46 10.67 2.27
C VAL A 120 0.27 12.15 2.59
N LYS A 121 0.33 13.03 1.58
CA LYS A 121 0.15 14.47 1.77
C LYS A 121 -1.21 14.82 2.40
N ALA A 122 -2.29 14.23 1.90
CA ALA A 122 -3.64 14.43 2.45
C ALA A 122 -3.74 13.93 3.90
N LYS A 123 -3.14 12.77 4.22
CA LYS A 123 -3.15 12.22 5.58
C LYS A 123 -2.31 13.06 6.56
N THR A 124 -1.17 13.59 6.13
CA THR A 124 -0.34 14.51 6.92
C THR A 124 -1.11 15.79 7.22
N GLN A 125 -1.74 16.41 6.21
CA GLN A 125 -2.54 17.62 6.43
C GLN A 125 -3.69 17.39 7.43
N ALA A 126 -4.45 16.30 7.29
CA ALA A 126 -5.52 15.96 8.23
C ALA A 126 -4.99 15.69 9.66
N LEU A 127 -3.76 15.18 9.78
CA LEU A 127 -3.10 14.99 11.07
C LEU A 127 -2.67 16.34 11.68
N ASP A 128 -2.11 17.26 10.90
CA ASP A 128 -1.73 18.62 11.34
C ASP A 128 -2.95 19.44 11.77
N GLU A 129 -4.07 19.33 11.05
CA GLU A 129 -5.36 19.92 11.43
C GLU A 129 -5.86 19.35 12.77
N THR A 130 -5.74 18.03 12.96
CA THR A 130 -6.12 17.35 14.22
C THR A 130 -5.23 17.77 15.39
N ILE A 131 -3.91 17.88 15.17
CA ILE A 131 -2.94 18.36 16.17
C ILE A 131 -3.29 19.80 16.56
N SER A 132 -3.51 20.68 15.58
CA SER A 132 -3.86 22.09 15.82
C SER A 132 -5.14 22.24 16.63
N ALA A 133 -6.18 21.45 16.31
CA ALA A 133 -7.44 21.42 17.04
C ALA A 133 -7.27 20.86 18.47
N LEU A 134 -6.43 19.84 18.66
CA LEU A 134 -6.14 19.26 19.96
C LEU A 134 -5.36 20.24 20.85
N GLU A 135 -4.35 20.92 20.30
CA GLU A 135 -3.63 21.99 21.01
C GLU A 135 -4.57 23.12 21.42
N GLN A 136 -5.49 23.56 20.55
CA GLN A 136 -6.48 24.57 20.90
C GLN A 136 -7.40 24.11 22.04
N LYS A 137 -7.83 22.83 22.03
CA LYS A 137 -8.60 22.24 23.14
C LYS A 137 -7.79 22.20 24.44
N VAL A 138 -6.50 21.87 24.38
CA VAL A 138 -5.59 21.91 25.54
C VAL A 138 -5.46 23.35 26.06
N ARG A 139 -5.13 24.32 25.19
CA ARG A 139 -5.04 25.75 25.54
C ARG A 139 -6.32 26.25 26.22
N ASN A 140 -7.49 25.94 25.67
CA ASN A 140 -8.78 26.31 26.24
C ASN A 140 -8.99 25.71 27.64
N ARG A 141 -8.71 24.41 27.82
CA ARG A 141 -8.80 23.76 29.14
C ARG A 141 -7.81 24.32 30.15
N THR A 142 -6.59 24.68 29.75
CA THR A 142 -5.62 25.34 30.63
C THR A 142 -6.14 26.71 31.09
N LEU A 143 -6.78 27.49 30.21
CA LEU A 143 -7.41 28.77 30.57
C LEU A 143 -8.64 28.61 31.47
N GLU A 144 -9.42 27.53 31.31
CA GLU A 144 -10.52 27.20 32.22
C GLU A 144 -9.99 26.81 33.61
N LEU A 145 -8.93 25.98 33.68
CA LEU A 145 -8.29 25.58 34.93
C LEU A 145 -7.70 26.79 35.68
N ASP A 146 -7.02 27.72 35.00
CA ASP A 146 -6.51 28.96 35.61
C ASP A 146 -7.63 29.84 36.21
N LYS A 147 -8.78 29.94 35.54
CA LYS A 147 -9.96 30.63 36.08
C LYS A 147 -10.52 29.93 37.32
N VAL A 148 -10.61 28.60 37.29
CA VAL A 148 -11.10 27.80 38.43
C VAL A 148 -10.14 27.91 39.63
N ILE A 149 -8.82 27.89 39.40
CA ILE A 149 -7.82 28.11 40.46
C ILE A 149 -8.03 29.48 41.12
N LYS A 150 -8.17 30.55 40.34
CA LYS A 150 -8.42 31.91 40.87
C LYS A 150 -9.72 32.02 41.66
N GLU A 151 -10.77 31.33 41.25
CA GLU A 151 -12.04 31.30 41.99
C GLU A 151 -11.89 30.51 43.31
N ILE A 152 -11.18 29.39 43.31
CA ILE A 152 -10.86 28.62 44.54
C ILE A 152 -10.01 29.46 45.50
N GLU A 153 -9.01 30.19 45.01
CA GLU A 153 -8.19 31.10 45.81
C GLU A 153 -9.04 32.21 46.46
N ARG A 154 -9.92 32.84 45.68
CA ARG A 154 -10.86 33.86 46.18
C ARG A 154 -11.81 33.30 47.25
N GLN A 155 -12.38 32.12 47.03
CA GLN A 155 -13.27 31.47 48.00
C GLN A 155 -12.53 31.08 49.28
N ARG A 156 -11.28 30.63 49.17
CA ARG A 156 -10.41 30.33 50.31
C ARG A 156 -10.13 31.58 51.15
N ASP A 157 -9.86 32.72 50.52
CA ASP A 157 -9.67 33.99 51.24
C ASP A 157 -10.97 34.46 51.92
N GLU A 158 -12.13 34.28 51.29
CA GLU A 158 -13.43 34.57 51.91
C GLU A 158 -13.72 33.67 53.12
N VAL A 159 -13.45 32.37 53.02
CA VAL A 159 -13.56 31.42 54.15
C VAL A 159 -12.61 31.82 55.27
N LYS A 160 -11.35 32.14 54.97
CA LYS A 160 -10.37 32.58 55.97
C LYS A 160 -10.82 33.84 56.72
N ASN A 161 -11.36 34.84 56.01
CA ASN A 161 -11.90 36.05 56.64
C ASN A 161 -13.09 35.74 57.55
N LYS A 162 -13.98 34.82 57.14
CA LYS A 162 -15.10 34.35 57.98
C LYS A 162 -14.64 33.55 59.19
N ASP A 163 -13.60 32.73 59.07
CA ASP A 163 -13.00 32.00 60.20
C ASP A 163 -12.38 32.98 61.23
N GLU A 164 -11.71 34.04 60.76
CA GLU A 164 -11.20 35.12 61.61
C GLU A 164 -12.34 35.90 62.31
N GLU A 165 -13.49 36.09 61.66
CA GLU A 165 -14.68 36.72 62.24
C GLU A 165 -15.38 35.80 63.25
N ILE A 166 -15.55 34.52 62.93
CA ILE A 166 -16.08 33.48 63.83
C ILE A 166 -15.20 33.34 65.07
N ALA A 167 -13.88 33.43 64.94
CA ALA A 167 -12.96 33.43 66.07
C ALA A 167 -13.20 34.63 67.01
N LYS A 168 -13.36 35.84 66.46
CA LYS A 168 -13.67 37.05 67.23
C LYS A 168 -15.06 36.98 67.90
N LEU A 169 -16.07 36.48 67.20
CA LEU A 169 -17.42 36.30 67.73
C LEU A 169 -17.48 35.23 68.82
N LYS A 170 -16.70 34.14 68.72
CA LYS A 170 -16.58 33.14 69.79
C LYS A 170 -16.07 33.75 71.10
N VAL A 171 -15.04 34.59 71.05
CA VAL A 171 -14.51 35.29 72.24
C VAL A 171 -15.60 36.18 72.86
N GLN A 172 -16.34 36.95 72.06
CA GLN A 172 -17.44 37.79 72.55
C GLN A 172 -18.60 36.98 73.16
N ILE A 173 -18.93 35.81 72.61
CA ILE A 173 -19.94 34.90 73.15
C ILE A 173 -19.47 34.27 74.48
N GLU A 174 -18.19 33.98 74.61
CA GLU A 174 -17.57 33.43 75.82
C GLU A 174 -17.51 34.46 76.95
N ASP A 175 -17.27 35.73 76.63
CA ASP A 175 -17.37 36.84 77.58
C ASP A 175 -18.82 37.18 77.95
N ALA A 176 -19.76 37.17 76.99
CA ALA A 176 -21.19 37.38 77.25
C ALA A 176 -21.78 36.27 78.14
N LYS A 177 -21.29 35.02 78.02
CA LYS A 177 -21.68 33.90 78.89
C LYS A 177 -21.37 34.11 80.37
N LYS A 178 -20.42 34.97 80.73
CA LYS A 178 -20.12 35.31 82.13
C LYS A 178 -21.12 36.28 82.77
N ILE A 179 -21.99 36.92 81.96
CA ILE A 179 -22.86 38.02 82.41
C ILE A 179 -24.32 37.57 82.64
N VAL A 180 -24.78 36.47 82.03
CA VAL A 180 -26.22 36.13 81.97
C VAL A 180 -26.55 34.69 82.38
N ILE A 181 -26.24 34.28 83.62
CA ILE A 181 -27.08 33.35 84.43
C ILE A 181 -26.79 33.56 85.95
N PRO A 182 -27.75 34.03 86.75
CA PRO A 182 -27.87 33.67 88.17
C PRO A 182 -28.78 32.43 88.34
N ASP A 183 -28.41 31.55 89.26
CA ASP A 183 -29.10 30.32 89.65
C ASP A 183 -30.58 30.53 90.03
N ILE A 184 -31.49 29.74 89.44
CA ILE A 184 -32.74 29.32 90.09
C ILE A 184 -33.07 27.87 89.67
N THR A 185 -33.26 27.01 90.67
CA THR A 185 -33.66 25.60 90.52
C THR A 185 -35.17 25.43 90.69
N GLU A 186 -35.88 24.84 89.72
CA GLU A 186 -37.18 24.21 89.99
C GLU A 186 -37.63 23.20 88.89
N LYS A 187 -38.25 22.10 89.33
CA LYS A 187 -39.02 21.14 88.50
C LYS A 187 -40.51 21.47 88.73
N PRO A 188 -41.42 21.39 87.73
CA PRO A 188 -41.74 20.14 87.01
C PRO A 188 -41.92 20.39 85.48
N LYS A 189 -42.68 19.68 84.63
CA LYS A 189 -43.67 18.57 84.74
C LYS A 189 -43.68 17.77 83.41
N LYS A 190 -44.21 16.54 83.40
CA LYS A 190 -44.32 15.72 82.16
C LYS A 190 -45.44 16.22 81.24
N VAL A 191 -45.14 16.40 79.95
CA VAL A 191 -46.15 16.40 78.86
C VAL A 191 -45.71 15.39 77.80
N SER A 192 -46.68 14.68 77.23
CA SER A 192 -46.48 13.45 76.45
C SER A 192 -46.04 13.69 75.00
N VAL A 193 -45.05 12.90 74.57
CA VAL A 193 -44.52 12.89 73.19
C VAL A 193 -45.49 12.17 72.25
N LYS A 194 -45.95 12.84 71.19
CA LYS A 194 -46.44 12.16 69.98
C LYS A 194 -45.27 11.99 69.00
N LYS A 195 -44.80 10.76 68.82
CA LYS A 195 -43.86 10.39 67.75
C LYS A 195 -44.63 10.29 66.43
N ASN A 196 -44.44 11.25 65.52
CA ASN A 196 -44.71 10.98 64.10
C ASN A 196 -43.43 10.43 63.47
N LYS A 197 -43.48 9.16 63.07
CA LYS A 197 -42.43 8.47 62.32
C LYS A 197 -42.48 8.98 60.87
N VAL A 198 -41.56 9.85 60.48
CA VAL A 198 -41.31 10.13 59.06
C VAL A 198 -40.24 9.16 58.60
N GLU A 199 -40.64 8.27 57.70
CA GLU A 199 -39.84 7.17 57.19
C GLU A 199 -38.95 7.68 56.06
N ILE A 200 -37.63 7.58 56.23
CA ILE A 200 -36.66 7.90 55.18
C ILE A 200 -36.80 6.80 54.12
N LYS A 201 -37.28 7.15 52.93
CA LYS A 201 -37.17 6.26 51.78
C LYS A 201 -35.72 6.26 51.31
N GLU A 202 -35.02 5.15 51.56
CA GLU A 202 -33.89 4.76 50.71
C GLU A 202 -34.39 4.81 49.25
N THR A 203 -33.76 5.66 48.46
CA THR A 203 -33.95 5.65 47.01
C THR A 203 -32.72 4.97 46.46
N GLU A 204 -32.92 3.76 45.93
CA GLU A 204 -31.87 2.84 45.53
C GLU A 204 -30.89 3.48 44.53
N GLU A 205 -29.60 3.16 44.67
CA GLU A 205 -28.60 3.51 43.66
C GLU A 205 -28.98 2.85 42.32
N PRO A 206 -28.83 3.53 41.17
CA PRO A 206 -29.06 2.92 39.87
C PRO A 206 -28.02 1.82 39.63
N LYS A 207 -28.45 0.57 39.80
CA LYS A 207 -27.66 -0.63 39.53
C LYS A 207 -27.32 -0.69 38.03
N VAL A 208 -26.09 -0.36 37.67
CA VAL A 208 -25.56 -0.55 36.33
C VAL A 208 -25.47 -2.04 36.05
N GLU A 209 -26.32 -2.54 35.14
CA GLU A 209 -26.11 -3.87 34.55
C GLU A 209 -24.87 -3.82 33.65
N PRO A 210 -23.94 -4.79 33.76
CA PRO A 210 -22.86 -4.91 32.81
C PRO A 210 -23.44 -5.33 31.44
N GLU A 211 -23.13 -4.57 30.39
CA GLU A 211 -23.44 -4.99 29.03
C GLU A 211 -22.81 -6.36 28.73
N PRO A 212 -23.51 -7.26 28.01
CA PRO A 212 -22.96 -8.56 27.67
C PRO A 212 -21.73 -8.40 26.77
N ILE A 213 -20.62 -9.02 27.17
CA ILE A 213 -19.42 -9.12 26.36
C ILE A 213 -19.79 -9.85 25.06
N VAL A 214 -19.76 -9.13 23.93
CA VAL A 214 -19.92 -9.73 22.61
C VAL A 214 -18.68 -10.54 22.30
N ASP A 215 -18.82 -11.85 22.36
CA ASP A 215 -17.77 -12.82 22.09
C ASP A 215 -17.45 -12.82 20.58
N ILE A 216 -16.52 -11.97 20.14
CA ILE A 216 -16.10 -11.89 18.74
C ILE A 216 -15.22 -13.10 18.42
N LYS A 217 -15.89 -14.21 18.10
CA LYS A 217 -15.23 -15.42 17.61
C LYS A 217 -14.42 -15.09 16.35
N PRO A 218 -13.11 -15.43 16.29
CA PRO A 218 -12.36 -15.24 15.05
C PRO A 218 -12.96 -16.12 13.96
N SER A 219 -13.32 -15.51 12.84
CA SER A 219 -13.59 -16.25 11.61
C SER A 219 -12.25 -16.69 11.02
N ILE A 220 -12.21 -17.97 10.63
CA ILE A 220 -11.12 -18.62 9.90
C ILE A 220 -11.12 -18.13 8.46
#